data_AF-X0WXC9-F1
#
_entry.id   AF-X0WXC9-F1
#
_cell.length_a   1.000
_cell.length_b   1.000
_cell.length_c   1.000
_cell.angle_alpha   90.00
_cell.angle_beta   90.00
_cell.angle_gamma   90.00
#
_symmetry.space_group_name_H-M   'P 1'
#
loop_
_entity.id
_entity.type
_entity.pdbx_description
1 polymer ?
#
loop_
_entity_poly.entity_id
_entity_poly.type
_entity_poly.pdbx_seq_one_letter_code
_entity_poly.pdbx_strand_id
1 'polypeptide(L)'
;MEWYQFYYEWLKLAFSKPFLIADAAAGTLAIFGALLTKYVPKVESVMHDLTWLIPLGIFCVFVLASFIVAPYSIYKDKQDTINDLESKVAKLEEDLEKAKGERFADSQQLRNTYHEGQNIYVSDLVFARDSSTIDGDTFKNCHIYGPALVKLGGVGIISGCGFDGTLESSFVVTTNEIISGIVQF
;
A
#
# COMPACT_ATOMS: atom_id res chain seq x y z
N MET A 1 9.44 16.18 -2.36
CA MET A 1 9.71 15.81 -3.76
C MET A 1 10.73 16.78 -4.30
N GLU A 2 11.86 16.29 -4.76
CA GLU A 2 12.88 17.17 -5.33
C GLU A 2 12.40 17.69 -6.69
N TRP A 3 12.62 18.98 -6.93
CA TRP A 3 12.20 19.68 -8.15
C TRP A 3 12.60 18.91 -9.42
N TYR A 4 13.76 18.25 -9.42
CA TYR A 4 14.28 17.45 -10.53
C TYR A 4 13.36 16.31 -10.97
N GLN A 5 12.75 15.57 -10.04
CA GLN A 5 11.87 14.43 -10.36
C GLN A 5 10.63 14.89 -11.13
N PHE A 6 10.07 16.03 -10.75
CA PHE A 6 8.93 16.63 -11.45
C PHE A 6 9.28 16.99 -12.89
N TYR A 7 10.42 17.64 -13.12
CA TYR A 7 10.86 17.99 -14.48
C TYR A 7 11.10 16.73 -15.34
N TYR A 8 11.68 15.69 -14.76
CA TYR A 8 11.90 14.43 -15.47
C TYR A 8 10.59 13.77 -15.89
N GLU A 9 9.61 13.67 -14.98
CA GLU A 9 8.29 13.10 -15.29
C GLU A 9 7.53 13.95 -16.30
N TRP A 10 7.57 15.27 -16.16
CA TRP A 10 6.95 16.21 -17.08
C TRP A 10 7.50 16.05 -18.50
N LEU A 11 8.82 16.02 -18.64
CA LEU A 11 9.48 15.88 -19.93
C LEU A 11 9.19 14.49 -20.52
N LYS A 12 9.30 13.43 -19.71
CA LYS A 12 8.94 12.07 -20.14
C LYS A 12 7.51 11.99 -20.66
N LEU A 13 6.55 12.58 -19.95
CA LEU A 13 5.15 12.56 -20.36
C LEU A 13 4.93 13.39 -21.64
N ALA A 14 5.55 14.57 -21.72
CA ALA A 14 5.44 15.47 -22.87
C ALA A 14 5.99 14.84 -24.16
N PHE A 15 7.04 14.01 -24.09
CA PHE A 15 7.63 13.34 -25.26
C PHE A 15 7.09 11.94 -25.56
N SER A 16 6.40 11.29 -24.61
CA SER A 16 5.90 9.92 -24.78
C SER A 16 4.80 9.74 -25.85
N LYS A 17 3.88 10.70 -25.95
CA LYS A 17 2.71 10.63 -26.86
C LYS A 17 2.93 11.24 -28.26
N PRO A 18 3.68 12.35 -28.43
CA PRO A 18 3.85 12.97 -29.74
C PRO A 18 4.58 12.09 -30.75
N PHE A 19 5.48 11.21 -30.28
CA PHE A 19 6.28 10.36 -31.17
C PHE A 19 5.38 9.41 -31.98
N LEU A 20 4.42 8.76 -31.32
CA LEU A 20 3.51 7.80 -31.95
C LEU A 20 2.55 8.47 -32.96
N ILE A 21 2.12 9.70 -32.65
CA ILE A 21 1.23 10.50 -33.51
C ILE A 21 2.00 11.06 -34.71
N ALA A 22 3.24 11.51 -34.52
CA ALA A 22 4.09 12.00 -35.59
C ALA A 22 4.44 10.89 -36.59
N ASP A 23 4.74 9.68 -36.11
CA ASP A 23 4.98 8.52 -36.98
C ASP A 23 3.72 8.14 -37.79
N ALA A 24 2.55 8.14 -37.15
CA ALA A 24 1.28 7.87 -37.85
C ALA A 24 0.97 8.95 -38.91
N ALA A 25 1.22 10.22 -38.60
CA ALA A 25 1.03 11.33 -39.53
C ALA A 25 2.02 11.25 -40.70
N ALA A 26 3.29 10.94 -40.45
CA ALA A 26 4.31 10.74 -41.47
C ALA A 26 3.96 9.58 -42.40
N GLY A 27 3.51 8.44 -41.85
CA GLY A 27 3.04 7.30 -42.65
C GLY A 27 1.85 7.65 -43.54
N THR A 28 0.86 8.38 -43.01
CA THR A 28 -0.31 8.82 -43.77
C THR A 28 0.06 9.81 -44.87
N LEU A 29 0.96 10.75 -44.57
CA LEU A 29 1.47 11.72 -45.55
C LEU A 29 2.31 11.06 -46.64
N ALA A 30 3.08 10.03 -46.31
CA ALA A 30 3.86 9.27 -47.30
C ALA A 30 2.93 8.56 -48.31
N ILE A 31 1.86 7.92 -47.82
CA ILE A 31 0.85 7.27 -48.69
C ILE A 31 0.15 8.32 -49.56
N PHE A 32 -0.27 9.44 -48.97
CA PHE A 32 -0.98 10.49 -49.69
C PHE A 32 -0.09 11.20 -50.71
N GLY A 33 1.17 11.46 -50.36
CA GLY A 33 2.18 12.03 -51.24
C GLY A 33 2.45 11.15 -52.46
N ALA A 34 2.64 9.84 -52.25
CA ALA A 34 2.82 8.88 -53.34
C ALA A 34 1.60 8.80 -54.27
N LEU A 35 0.40 9.02 -53.74
CA LEU A 35 -0.82 9.07 -54.55
C LEU A 35 -0.89 10.36 -55.38
N LEU A 36 -0.56 11.50 -54.78
CA LEU A 36 -0.57 12.82 -55.44
C LEU A 36 0.45 12.92 -56.58
N THR A 37 1.67 12.41 -56.38
CA THR A 37 2.74 12.46 -57.41
C THR A 37 2.35 11.67 -58.66
N LYS A 38 1.55 10.60 -58.51
CA LYS A 38 1.01 9.83 -59.64
C LYS A 38 0.03 10.61 -60.50
N TYR A 39 -0.80 11.48 -59.91
CA TYR A 39 -1.82 12.24 -60.64
C TYR A 39 -1.35 13.63 -61.10
N VAL A 40 -0.38 14.23 -60.41
CA VAL A 40 0.13 15.57 -60.75
C VAL A 40 1.67 15.60 -60.65
N PRO A 41 2.40 15.22 -61.72
CA PRO A 41 3.86 15.11 -61.67
C PRO A 41 4.59 16.46 -61.45
N LYS A 42 3.93 17.60 -61.71
CA LYS A 42 4.49 18.93 -61.44
C LYS A 42 4.67 19.25 -59.94
N VAL A 43 4.07 18.44 -59.06
CA VAL A 43 4.10 18.66 -57.61
C VAL A 43 5.38 18.08 -56.97
N GLU A 44 6.09 17.19 -57.67
CA GLU A 44 7.27 16.48 -57.16
C GLU A 44 8.40 17.42 -56.74
N SER A 45 8.68 18.47 -57.52
CA SER A 45 9.75 19.42 -57.19
C SER A 45 9.43 20.32 -55.99
N VAL A 46 8.14 20.58 -55.72
CA VAL A 46 7.70 21.41 -54.59
C VAL A 46 7.59 20.58 -53.32
N MET A 47 7.19 19.32 -53.44
CA MET A 47 7.05 18.44 -52.28
C MET A 47 8.39 18.07 -51.66
N HIS A 48 9.48 17.99 -52.43
CA HIS A 48 10.75 17.50 -51.90
C HIS A 48 11.28 18.36 -50.72
N ASP A 49 11.08 19.68 -50.76
CA ASP A 49 11.48 20.59 -49.67
C ASP A 49 10.46 20.62 -48.52
N LEU A 50 9.16 20.47 -48.82
CA LEU A 50 8.10 20.51 -47.80
C LEU A 50 7.88 19.16 -47.09
N THR A 51 8.36 18.05 -47.66
CA THR A 51 8.10 16.69 -47.15
C THR A 51 8.60 16.50 -45.72
N TRP A 52 9.75 17.09 -45.37
CA TRP A 52 10.28 17.01 -44.00
C TRP A 52 9.66 18.06 -43.06
N LEU A 53 9.24 19.19 -43.60
CA LEU A 53 8.79 20.34 -42.81
C LEU A 53 7.39 20.12 -42.21
N ILE A 54 6.53 19.38 -42.91
CA ILE A 54 5.16 19.08 -42.44
C ILE A 54 5.17 18.14 -41.22
N PRO A 55 5.83 16.96 -41.23
CA PRO A 55 5.92 16.10 -40.05
C PRO A 55 6.57 16.81 -38.86
N LEU A 56 7.62 17.61 -39.10
CA LEU A 56 8.27 18.40 -38.06
C LEU A 56 7.33 19.43 -37.46
N GLY A 57 6.56 20.15 -38.27
CA GLY A 57 5.57 21.12 -37.81
C GLY A 57 4.47 20.47 -36.95
N ILE A 58 3.95 19.32 -37.39
CA ILE A 58 2.97 18.54 -36.62
C ILE A 58 3.57 18.12 -35.28
N PHE A 59 4.78 17.56 -35.29
CA PHE A 59 5.48 17.16 -34.08
C PHE A 59 5.63 18.33 -33.10
N CYS A 60 6.10 19.50 -33.56
CA CYS A 60 6.24 20.69 -32.73
C CYS A 60 4.92 21.14 -32.09
N VAL A 61 3.82 21.16 -32.85
CA VAL A 61 2.49 21.54 -32.31
C VAL A 61 2.03 20.57 -31.22
N PHE A 62 2.20 19.25 -31.44
CA PHE A 62 1.83 18.25 -30.45
C PHE A 62 2.71 18.28 -29.21
N VAL A 63 4.01 18.52 -29.35
CA VAL A 63 4.91 18.73 -28.21
C VAL A 63 4.46 19.94 -27.40
N LEU A 64 4.19 21.08 -28.05
CA LEU A 64 3.72 22.29 -27.35
C LEU A 64 2.38 22.05 -26.62
N ALA A 65 1.42 21.41 -27.27
CA ALA A 65 0.16 21.03 -26.62
C ALA A 65 0.40 20.09 -25.43
N SER A 66 1.29 19.12 -25.57
CA SER A 66 1.65 18.18 -24.51
C SER A 66 2.35 18.87 -23.34
N PHE A 67 3.20 19.87 -23.60
CA PHE A 67 3.85 20.69 -22.59
C PHE A 67 2.84 21.45 -21.72
N ILE A 68 1.74 21.92 -22.32
CA ILE A 68 0.66 22.64 -21.62
C ILE A 68 -0.23 21.67 -20.81
N VAL A 69 -0.55 20.50 -21.36
CA VAL A 69 -1.47 19.54 -20.72
C VAL A 69 -0.78 18.67 -19.65
N ALA A 70 0.49 18.33 -19.85
CA ALA A 70 1.25 17.48 -18.94
C ALA A 70 1.26 17.95 -17.47
N PRO A 71 1.51 19.23 -17.12
CA PRO A 71 1.52 19.66 -15.73
C PRO A 71 0.15 19.47 -15.06
N TYR A 72 -0.95 19.69 -15.80
CA TYR A 72 -2.30 19.46 -15.30
C TYR A 72 -2.54 17.99 -14.97
N SER A 73 -2.08 17.06 -15.82
CA SER A 73 -2.24 15.62 -15.55
C SER A 73 -1.44 15.15 -14.34
N ILE A 74 -0.19 15.63 -14.18
CA ILE A 74 0.66 15.27 -13.02
C ILE A 74 0.02 15.79 -11.72
N TYR A 75 -0.56 16.99 -11.76
CA TYR A 75 -1.27 17.54 -10.60
C TYR A 75 -2.49 16.70 -10.25
N LYS A 76 -3.29 16.30 -11.25
CA LYS A 76 -4.47 15.46 -11.04
C LYS A 76 -4.11 14.09 -10.45
N ASP A 77 -3.14 13.39 -11.00
CA ASP A 77 -2.72 12.06 -10.50
C ASP A 77 -2.25 12.13 -9.04
N LYS A 78 -1.55 13.21 -8.67
CA LYS A 78 -1.15 13.44 -7.27
C LYS A 78 -2.33 13.71 -6.37
N GLN A 79 -3.31 14.49 -6.82
CA GLN A 79 -4.52 14.74 -6.05
C GLN A 79 -5.30 13.44 -5.81
N ASP A 80 -5.43 12.60 -6.82
CA ASP A 80 -6.08 11.30 -6.71
C ASP A 80 -5.32 10.38 -5.73
N THR A 81 -3.99 10.42 -5.75
CA THR A 81 -3.15 9.68 -4.80
C THR A 81 -3.33 10.18 -3.37
N ILE A 82 -3.37 11.50 -3.16
CA ILE A 82 -3.61 12.09 -1.83
C ILE A 82 -4.98 11.64 -1.30
N ASN A 83 -6.02 11.74 -2.11
CA ASN A 83 -7.37 11.32 -1.72
C ASN A 83 -7.43 9.83 -1.37
N ASP A 84 -6.74 8.97 -2.12
CA ASP A 84 -6.63 7.53 -1.82
C ASP A 84 -5.92 7.29 -0.48
N LEU A 85 -4.80 7.98 -0.22
CA LEU A 85 -4.07 7.87 1.04
C LEU A 85 -4.92 8.36 2.23
N GLU A 86 -5.61 9.50 2.09
CA GLU A 86 -6.51 10.01 3.13
C GLU A 86 -7.62 9.00 3.44
N SER A 87 -8.17 8.35 2.42
CA SER A 87 -9.19 7.32 2.62
C SER A 87 -8.66 6.09 3.37
N LYS A 88 -7.39 5.70 3.13
CA LYS A 88 -6.75 4.59 3.83
C LYS A 88 -6.43 4.93 5.27
N VAL A 89 -5.95 6.14 5.53
CA VAL A 89 -5.71 6.63 6.88
C VAL A 89 -7.01 6.67 7.68
N ALA A 90 -8.09 7.20 7.10
CA ALA A 90 -9.40 7.23 7.74
C ALA A 90 -9.91 5.82 8.11
N LYS A 91 -9.74 4.84 7.22
CA LYS A 91 -10.09 3.44 7.51
C LYS A 91 -9.23 2.85 8.63
N LEU A 92 -7.92 3.08 8.59
CA LEU A 92 -7.00 2.61 9.63
C LEU A 92 -7.32 3.23 10.98
N GLU A 93 -7.69 4.51 11.02
CA GLU A 93 -8.14 5.18 12.24
C GLU A 93 -9.43 4.58 12.77
N GLU A 94 -10.41 4.30 11.90
CA GLU A 94 -11.66 3.63 12.29
C GLU A 94 -11.41 2.21 12.84
N ASP A 95 -10.55 1.44 12.18
CA ASP A 95 -10.17 0.09 12.62
C ASP A 95 -9.42 0.14 13.97
N LEU A 96 -8.59 1.17 14.17
CA LEU A 96 -7.86 1.37 15.42
C LEU A 96 -8.78 1.85 16.55
N GLU A 97 -9.80 2.66 16.27
CA GLU A 97 -10.84 3.02 17.25
C GLU A 97 -11.70 1.82 17.63
N LYS A 98 -12.08 0.97 16.67
CA LYS A 98 -12.77 -0.30 16.95
C LYS A 98 -11.91 -1.22 17.81
N ALA A 99 -10.63 -1.38 17.46
CA ALA A 99 -9.68 -2.15 18.25
C ALA A 99 -9.50 -1.56 19.66
N LYS A 100 -9.47 -0.23 19.84
CA LYS A 100 -9.43 0.39 21.17
C LYS A 100 -10.71 0.17 21.99
N GLY A 101 -11.86 0.03 21.34
CA GLY A 101 -13.14 -0.29 21.97
C GLY A 101 -13.15 -1.69 22.58
N GLU A 102 -12.43 -2.63 21.98
CA GLU A 102 -12.07 -3.90 22.59
C GLU A 102 -10.99 -3.64 23.65
N ARG A 103 -11.41 -3.51 24.91
CA ARG A 103 -10.50 -3.24 26.03
C ARG A 103 -9.46 -4.36 26.14
N PHE A 104 -8.30 -4.17 25.53
CA PHE A 104 -7.11 -4.99 25.80
C PHE A 104 -6.75 -4.82 27.28
N ALA A 105 -6.62 -5.94 27.99
CA ALA A 105 -6.21 -5.91 29.37
C ALA A 105 -4.75 -5.45 29.43
N ASP A 106 -4.48 -4.35 30.14
CA ASP A 106 -3.12 -3.88 30.36
C ASP A 106 -2.36 -4.93 31.17
N SER A 107 -1.10 -5.18 30.82
CA SER A 107 -0.19 -6.11 31.49
C SER A 107 -0.12 -5.90 33.01
N GLN A 108 -0.39 -4.69 33.51
CA GLN A 108 -0.46 -4.39 34.94
C GLN A 108 -1.78 -4.85 35.61
N GLN A 109 -2.90 -4.90 34.87
CA GLN A 109 -4.18 -5.42 35.39
C GLN A 109 -4.19 -6.96 35.47
N LEU A 110 -3.29 -7.59 34.72
CA LEU A 110 -3.10 -9.04 34.65
C LEU A 110 -2.01 -9.57 35.59
N ARG A 111 -1.43 -8.72 36.46
CA ARG A 111 -0.40 -9.10 37.44
C ARG A 111 -1.01 -9.38 38.81
N ASN A 112 -0.68 -10.54 39.39
CA ASN A 112 -1.04 -10.94 40.76
C ASN A 112 -2.55 -10.91 41.05
N THR A 113 -3.37 -11.26 40.06
CA THR A 113 -4.83 -11.24 40.14
C THR A 113 -5.41 -12.64 39.90
N TYR A 114 -6.49 -12.95 40.63
CA TYR A 114 -7.31 -14.14 40.40
C TYR A 114 -8.24 -13.85 39.21
N HIS A 115 -8.07 -14.60 38.12
CA HIS A 115 -8.89 -14.46 36.93
C HIS A 115 -9.88 -15.62 36.82
N GLU A 116 -11.18 -15.33 36.91
CA GLU A 116 -12.24 -16.31 36.71
C GLU A 116 -13.31 -15.79 35.75
N GLY A 117 -13.64 -16.57 34.72
CA GLY A 117 -14.74 -16.25 33.79
C GLY A 117 -14.50 -15.06 32.85
N GLN A 118 -13.25 -14.60 32.69
CA GLN A 118 -12.91 -13.42 31.89
C GLN A 118 -12.37 -13.81 30.51
N ASN A 119 -12.73 -13.00 29.50
CA ASN A 119 -12.13 -13.03 28.18
C ASN A 119 -10.97 -12.03 28.16
N ILE A 120 -9.76 -12.53 27.93
CA ILE A 120 -8.52 -11.74 27.91
C ILE A 120 -8.06 -11.66 26.46
N TYR A 121 -8.02 -10.44 25.92
CA TYR A 121 -7.51 -10.18 24.58
C TYR A 121 -6.11 -9.59 24.69
N VAL A 122 -5.14 -10.22 24.04
CA VAL A 122 -3.73 -9.78 23.98
C VAL A 122 -3.41 -9.39 22.55
N SER A 123 -3.04 -8.13 22.34
CA SER A 123 -2.64 -7.64 21.02
C SER A 123 -1.18 -7.98 20.71
N ASP A 124 -0.93 -8.46 19.48
CA ASP A 124 0.41 -8.69 18.91
C ASP A 124 1.34 -7.46 19.05
N LEU A 125 0.77 -6.26 18.92
CA LEU A 125 1.50 -5.00 19.01
C LEU A 125 2.04 -4.74 20.43
N VAL A 126 1.34 -5.23 21.46
CA VAL A 126 1.77 -5.12 22.86
C VAL A 126 2.79 -6.20 23.20
N PHE A 127 2.64 -7.41 22.63
CA PHE A 127 3.63 -8.49 22.76
C PHE A 127 5.00 -8.09 22.22
N ALA A 128 5.04 -7.44 21.06
CA ALA A 128 6.27 -6.98 20.42
C ALA A 128 6.99 -5.86 21.21
N ARG A 129 6.27 -5.09 22.04
CA ARG A 129 6.83 -3.91 22.72
C ARG A 129 7.37 -4.18 24.12
N ASP A 130 6.67 -4.97 24.91
CA ASP A 130 6.95 -5.11 26.35
C ASP A 130 7.02 -6.56 26.86
N SER A 131 7.20 -7.55 25.97
CA SER A 131 7.23 -8.98 26.33
C SER A 131 6.01 -9.35 27.18
N SER A 132 4.80 -9.21 26.62
CA SER A 132 3.52 -9.30 27.35
C SER A 132 3.36 -10.63 28.08
N THR A 133 3.92 -10.65 29.28
CA THR A 133 3.89 -11.75 30.22
C THR A 133 2.67 -11.51 31.09
N ILE A 134 1.69 -12.39 30.99
CA ILE A 134 0.55 -12.45 31.90
C ILE A 134 1.06 -13.19 33.14
N ASP A 135 1.04 -12.55 34.31
CA ASP A 135 1.58 -13.11 35.56
C ASP A 135 0.47 -13.26 36.59
N GLY A 136 -0.08 -14.46 36.73
CA GLY A 136 -1.25 -14.69 37.59
C GLY A 136 -1.07 -15.90 38.50
N ASP A 137 -1.71 -15.83 39.67
CA ASP A 137 -1.72 -16.93 40.64
C ASP A 137 -2.79 -17.97 40.30
N THR A 138 -3.90 -17.61 39.65
CA THR A 138 -4.94 -18.60 39.27
C THR A 138 -5.79 -18.12 38.09
N PHE A 139 -5.95 -19.00 37.11
CA PHE A 139 -6.84 -18.83 35.95
C PHE A 139 -7.89 -19.95 35.93
N LYS A 140 -9.18 -19.58 36.02
CA LYS A 140 -10.29 -20.53 35.93
C LYS A 140 -11.32 -20.09 34.90
N ASN A 141 -11.71 -20.99 34.00
CA ASN A 141 -12.77 -20.72 33.01
C ASN A 141 -12.55 -19.42 32.20
N CYS A 142 -11.32 -19.14 31.79
CA CYS A 142 -10.97 -17.95 31.01
C CYS A 142 -10.83 -18.29 29.52
N HIS A 143 -11.06 -17.32 28.63
CA HIS A 143 -10.65 -17.45 27.23
C HIS A 143 -9.59 -16.41 26.90
N ILE A 144 -8.43 -16.87 26.42
CA ILE A 144 -7.29 -16.01 26.06
C ILE A 144 -7.15 -16.00 24.54
N TYR A 145 -7.17 -14.81 23.96
CA TYR A 145 -7.09 -14.58 22.52
C TYR A 145 -5.78 -13.86 22.17
N GLY A 146 -5.01 -14.40 21.22
CA GLY A 146 -3.76 -13.81 20.70
C GLY A 146 -2.46 -14.34 21.35
N PRO A 147 -1.26 -13.96 20.88
CA PRO A 147 0.02 -14.44 21.39
C PRO A 147 0.27 -13.92 22.81
N ALA A 148 0.47 -14.85 23.74
CA ALA A 148 0.71 -14.52 25.14
C ALA A 148 1.70 -15.50 25.79
N LEU A 149 2.55 -14.97 26.66
CA LEU A 149 3.34 -15.79 27.59
C LEU A 149 2.63 -15.76 28.95
N VAL A 150 2.11 -16.91 29.38
CA VAL A 150 1.43 -17.03 30.67
C VAL A 150 2.41 -17.60 31.68
N LYS A 151 2.75 -16.80 32.69
CA LYS A 151 3.57 -17.19 33.82
C LYS A 151 2.67 -17.40 35.03
N LEU A 152 2.83 -18.56 35.66
CA LEU A 152 2.16 -18.84 36.93
C LEU A 152 3.09 -18.49 38.10
N GLY A 153 2.61 -17.62 38.98
CA GLY A 153 3.24 -17.32 40.27
C GLY A 153 3.02 -18.45 41.27
N GLY A 154 4.09 -18.97 41.87
CA GLY A 154 4.00 -19.95 42.97
C GLY A 154 3.24 -21.24 42.62
N VAL A 155 2.18 -21.56 43.40
CA VAL A 155 1.30 -22.74 43.25
C VAL A 155 0.13 -22.39 42.32
N GLY A 156 0.43 -21.88 41.13
CA GLY A 156 -0.62 -21.40 40.24
C GLY A 156 -1.42 -22.53 39.59
N ILE A 157 -2.73 -22.31 39.40
CA ILE A 157 -3.64 -23.30 38.78
C ILE A 157 -4.25 -22.69 37.51
N ILE A 158 -4.17 -23.43 36.40
CA ILE A 158 -4.94 -23.17 35.17
C ILE A 158 -5.97 -24.30 35.03
N SER A 159 -7.25 -23.96 34.99
CA SER A 159 -8.32 -24.95 34.82
C SER A 159 -9.46 -24.41 33.97
N GLY A 160 -9.89 -25.19 32.97
CA GLY A 160 -11.04 -24.84 32.13
C GLY A 160 -10.83 -23.63 31.21
N CYS A 161 -9.58 -23.22 30.94
CA CYS A 161 -9.30 -22.09 30.06
C CYS A 161 -9.18 -22.51 28.59
N GLY A 162 -9.78 -21.74 27.69
CA GLY A 162 -9.60 -21.85 26.24
C GLY A 162 -8.53 -20.90 25.72
N PHE A 163 -7.75 -21.34 24.73
CA PHE A 163 -6.75 -20.54 24.05
C PHE A 163 -7.09 -20.50 22.56
N ASP A 164 -7.17 -19.31 21.99
CA ASP A 164 -7.48 -19.12 20.57
C ASP A 164 -6.47 -18.15 19.95
N GLY A 165 -5.86 -18.57 18.85
CA GLY A 165 -4.69 -17.92 18.27
C GLY A 165 -4.80 -17.79 16.76
N THR A 166 -4.16 -16.77 16.20
CA THR A 166 -3.89 -16.70 14.76
C THR A 166 -2.79 -17.71 14.39
N LEU A 167 -2.71 -18.11 13.10
CA LEU A 167 -1.77 -19.10 12.57
C LEU A 167 -0.27 -18.84 12.88
N GLU A 168 0.09 -17.63 13.33
CA GLU A 168 1.45 -17.24 13.69
C GLU A 168 1.65 -17.00 15.20
N SER A 169 0.61 -17.20 16.02
CA SER A 169 0.67 -16.98 17.46
C SER A 169 1.12 -18.23 18.21
N SER A 170 2.08 -18.08 19.11
CA SER A 170 2.54 -19.15 20.01
C SER A 170 2.16 -18.84 21.44
N PHE A 171 1.48 -19.78 22.11
CA PHE A 171 1.26 -19.72 23.55
C PHE A 171 2.39 -20.46 24.26
N VAL A 172 3.02 -19.80 25.22
CA VAL A 172 4.00 -20.44 26.12
C VAL A 172 3.47 -20.31 27.53
N VAL A 173 3.16 -21.45 28.15
CA VAL A 173 2.74 -21.52 29.55
C VAL A 173 3.91 -22.00 30.38
N THR A 174 4.43 -21.14 31.25
CA THR A 174 5.54 -21.48 32.15
C THR A 174 5.05 -21.51 33.58
N THR A 175 5.28 -22.63 34.27
CA THR A 175 5.21 -22.68 35.73
C THR A 175 6.63 -22.63 36.27
N ASN A 176 6.81 -22.17 37.51
CA ASN A 176 8.15 -22.08 38.12
C ASN A 176 8.90 -23.43 38.21
N GLU A 177 8.28 -24.55 37.85
CA GLU A 177 8.89 -25.89 37.87
C GLU A 177 8.75 -26.68 36.56
N ILE A 178 7.84 -26.32 35.63
CA ILE A 178 7.57 -27.10 34.42
C ILE A 178 7.28 -26.17 33.23
N ILE A 179 8.08 -26.32 32.17
CA ILE A 179 7.76 -25.76 30.85
C ILE A 179 6.75 -26.70 30.19
N SER A 180 5.47 -26.35 30.26
CA SER A 180 4.45 -26.98 29.44
C SER A 180 4.57 -26.39 28.05
N GLY A 181 4.93 -27.23 27.08
CA GLY A 181 5.36 -26.83 25.74
C GLY A 181 4.34 -26.02 24.92
N ILE A 182 4.82 -25.64 23.72
CA ILE A 182 4.12 -24.84 22.71
C ILE A 182 2.81 -25.52 22.33
N VAL A 183 1.67 -24.83 22.51
CA VAL A 183 0.39 -25.22 21.92
C VAL A 183 0.34 -24.60 20.52
N GLN A 184 0.74 -25.40 19.52
CA GLN A 184 0.51 -25.09 18.11
C GLN A 184 -0.89 -25.61 17.74
N PHE A 185 -1.73 -24.72 17.19
CA PHE A 185 -2.98 -25.10 16.54
C PHE A 185 -2.75 -25.29 15.04
#